data_AF-A0A838IDI5-F1
#
_entry.id   AF-A0A838IDI5-F1
#
_cell.length_a   1.000
_cell.length_b   1.000
_cell.length_c   1.000
_cell.angle_alpha   90.00
_cell.angle_beta   90.00
_cell.angle_gamma   90.00
#
_symmetry.space_group_name_H-M   'P 1'
#
loop_
_entity.id
_entity.type
_entity.pdbx_description
1 polymer ?
#
loop_
_entity_poly.entity_id
_entity_poly.type
_entity_poly.pdbx_seq_one_letter_code
_entity_poly.pdbx_strand_id
1 'polypeptide(L)' 'MPDLAAMLIRRCMRTTEPVGDRCAECRRTPLAGEQMHELDSGSVLCELCFGALPRDRRMAVRSDRVHASERPLAVVPRAA' A
#
# COMPACT_ATOMS: atom_id res chain seq x y z
N MET A 1 29.75 7.63 -15.34
CA MET A 1 29.34 6.90 -14.13
C MET A 1 28.24 7.71 -13.46
N PRO A 2 27.01 7.20 -13.29
CA PRO A 2 25.98 7.96 -12.62
C PRO A 2 26.41 8.22 -11.17
N ASP A 3 26.14 9.44 -10.70
CA ASP A 3 26.45 9.87 -9.34
C ASP A 3 25.66 9.01 -8.32
N LEU A 4 26.39 8.44 -7.36
CA LEU A 4 25.81 7.59 -6.31
C LEU A 4 24.72 8.35 -5.53
N ALA A 5 24.91 9.64 -5.29
CA ALA A 5 23.90 10.46 -4.62
C ALA A 5 22.60 10.51 -5.44
N ALA A 6 22.68 10.69 -6.76
CA ALA A 6 21.52 10.66 -7.65
C ALA A 6 20.81 9.29 -7.68
N MET A 7 21.55 8.18 -7.57
CA MET A 7 20.97 6.84 -7.47
C MET A 7 20.24 6.63 -6.13
N LEU A 8 20.83 7.09 -5.02
CA LEU A 8 20.23 7.01 -3.70
C LEU A 8 18.98 7.87 -3.59
N ILE A 9 18.99 9.10 -4.13
CA ILE A 9 17.82 9.97 -4.17
C ILE A 9 16.67 9.31 -4.94
N ARG A 10 16.90 8.74 -6.13
CA ARG A 10 15.85 8.03 -6.88
C ARG A 10 15.30 6.82 -6.14
N ARG A 11 16.15 6.08 -5.41
CA ARG A 11 15.74 4.95 -4.57
C ARG A 11 14.83 5.42 -3.44
N CYS A 12 15.22 6.49 -2.74
CA CYS A 12 14.44 7.08 -1.66
C CYS A 12 13.11 7.65 -2.18
N MET A 13 13.12 8.31 -3.34
CA MET A 13 11.91 8.85 -3.95
C MET A 13 10.90 7.77 -4.37
N ARG A 14 11.38 6.63 -4.87
CA ARG A 14 10.54 5.46 -5.16
C ARG A 14 9.94 4.81 -3.91
N THR A 15 10.57 4.98 -2.74
CA THR A 15 9.99 4.53 -1.46
C THR A 15 9.03 5.54 -0.84
N THR A 16 9.06 6.79 -1.31
CA THR A 16 8.18 7.88 -0.86
C THR A 16 7.06 8.20 -1.84
N GLU A 17 6.91 7.47 -2.95
CA GLU A 17 5.67 7.57 -3.73
C GLU A 17 4.55 7.06 -2.81
N PRO A 18 3.62 7.93 -2.38
CA PRO A 18 2.55 7.51 -1.50
C PRO A 18 1.72 6.53 -2.29
N VAL A 19 1.84 5.25 -1.94
CA VAL A 19 0.98 4.20 -2.47
C VAL A 19 -0.42 4.49 -1.95
N GLY A 20 -1.18 5.29 -2.70
CA GLY A 20 -2.61 5.47 -2.55
C GLY A 20 -3.09 5.60 -1.11
N ASP A 21 -2.76 6.71 -0.45
CA ASP A 21 -3.08 6.94 0.98
C ASP A 21 -4.59 6.99 1.30
N ARG A 22 -5.48 6.86 0.31
CA ARG A 22 -6.92 6.94 0.50
C ARG A 22 -7.64 5.90 -0.34
N CYS A 23 -8.68 5.33 0.26
CA CYS A 23 -9.60 4.46 -0.46
C CYS A 23 -10.30 5.24 -1.59
N ALA A 24 -10.33 4.70 -2.80
CA ALA A 24 -11.00 5.34 -3.93
C ALA A 24 -12.52 5.50 -3.70
N GLU A 25 -13.14 4.61 -2.93
CA GLU A 25 -14.58 4.61 -2.66
C GLU A 25 -14.96 5.54 -1.49
N CYS A 26 -14.55 5.17 -0.27
CA CYS A 26 -14.97 5.91 0.92
C CYS A 26 -14.07 7.11 1.25
N ARG A 27 -12.97 7.31 0.51
CA ARG A 27 -11.98 8.39 0.68
C ARG A 27 -11.32 8.49 2.05
N ARG A 28 -11.54 7.52 2.94
CA ARG A 28 -10.89 7.47 4.25
C ARG A 28 -9.39 7.26 4.07
N THR A 29 -8.61 7.85 4.97
CA THR A 29 -7.20 7.53 5.16
C THR A 29 -7.13 6.20 5.94
N PRO A 30 -6.60 5.12 5.35
CA PRO A 30 -6.42 3.86 6.03
C PRO A 30 -5.49 3.99 7.25
N LEU A 31 -5.75 3.21 8.27
CA LEU A 31 -4.91 3.16 9.47
C LEU A 31 -3.76 2.16 9.29
N ALA A 32 -2.68 2.37 10.03
CA ALA A 32 -1.58 1.42 10.08
C ALA A 32 -2.08 0.01 10.48
N GLY A 33 -1.62 -1.01 9.75
CA GLY A 33 -2.01 -2.41 9.90
C GLY A 33 -3.20 -2.83 9.03
N GLU A 34 -4.00 -1.90 8.52
CA GLU A 34 -5.09 -2.21 7.59
C GLU A 34 -4.56 -2.67 6.23
N GLN A 35 -5.39 -3.40 5.47
CA GLN A 35 -5.06 -3.80 4.10
C GLN A 35 -5.65 -2.85 3.06
N MET A 36 -4.84 -2.57 2.05
CA MET A 36 -5.20 -1.87 0.82
C MET A 36 -5.09 -2.83 -0.36
N HIS A 37 -6.11 -2.85 -1.19
CA HIS A 37 -6.26 -3.76 -2.32
C HIS A 37 -6.30 -2.97 -3.61
N GLU A 38 -5.35 -3.24 -4.51
CA GLU A 38 -5.35 -2.70 -5.86
C GLU A 38 -6.18 -3.64 -6.76
N LEU A 39 -7.17 -3.09 -7.46
CA LEU A 39 -7.96 -3.79 -8.46
C LEU A 39 -7.27 -3.74 -9.83
N ASP A 40 -7.71 -4.59 -10.76
CA ASP A 40 -7.25 -4.58 -12.16
C ASP A 40 -7.42 -3.22 -12.85
N SER A 41 -8.43 -2.45 -12.45
CA SER A 41 -8.70 -1.07 -12.89
C SER A 41 -7.67 -0.04 -12.42
N GLY A 42 -6.73 -0.42 -11.54
CA GLY A 42 -5.81 0.50 -10.85
C GLY A 42 -6.44 1.23 -9.67
N SER A 43 -7.71 0.96 -9.35
CA SER A 43 -8.38 1.54 -8.18
C SER A 43 -7.87 0.85 -6.90
N VAL A 44 -7.53 1.66 -5.89
CA VAL A 44 -7.10 1.14 -4.59
C VAL A 44 -8.24 1.27 -3.57
N LEU A 45 -8.65 0.15 -2.99
CA LEU A 45 -9.72 0.09 -2.00
C LEU A 45 -9.20 -0.40 -0.65
N CYS A 46 -9.75 0.15 0.42
CA CYS A 46 -9.52 -0.42 1.75
C CYS A 46 -10.25 -1.75 1.94
N GLU A 47 -9.81 -2.55 2.90
CA GLU A 47 -10.38 -3.86 3.24
C GLU A 47 -11.92 -3.87 3.36
N LEU A 48 -12.51 -2.84 3.95
CA LEU A 48 -13.98 -2.72 4.10
C LEU A 48 -14.69 -2.56 2.75
N CYS A 49 -14.21 -1.64 1.91
CA CYS A 49 -14.80 -1.39 0.59
C CYS A 49 -14.56 -2.57 -0.36
N PHE A 50 -13.39 -3.19 -0.28
CA PHE A 50 -13.09 -4.41 -1.01
C PHE A 50 -14.00 -5.57 -0.58
N GLY A 51 -14.23 -5.73 0.73
CA GLY A 51 -15.16 -6.73 1.29
C GLY A 51 -16.62 -6.50 0.93
N ALA A 52 -17.01 -5.28 0.58
CA ALA A 52 -18.35 -4.93 0.11
C ALA A 52 -18.57 -5.26 -1.39
N LEU A 53 -17.51 -5.51 -2.16
CA LEU A 53 -17.65 -5.84 -3.58
C LEU A 53 -18.33 -7.21 -3.78
N PRO A 54 -19.13 -7.36 -4.86
CA PRO A 54 -19.60 -8.66 -5.32
C PRO A 54 -18.44 -9.66 -5.51
N ARG A 55 -18.67 -10.96 -5.27
CA ARG A 55 -17.61 -11.99 -5.26
C ARG A 55 -16.83 -12.07 -6.59
N ASP A 56 -17.53 -11.91 -7.70
CA ASP A 56 -17.00 -11.88 -9.06
C ASP A 56 -16.06 -10.68 -9.32
N ARG A 57 -16.22 -9.58 -8.57
CA ARG A 57 -15.38 -8.38 -8.65
C ARG A 57 -14.37 -8.26 -7.51
N ARG A 58 -14.38 -9.19 -6.56
CA ARG A 58 -13.50 -9.19 -5.38
C ARG A 58 -12.19 -9.89 -5.69
N MET A 59 -11.47 -9.37 -6.69
CA MET A 59 -10.17 -9.89 -7.09
C MET A 59 -9.16 -8.74 -7.11
N ALA A 60 -8.24 -8.78 -6.16
CA ALA A 60 -7.15 -7.81 -6.08
C ALA A 60 -5.96 -8.32 -6.89
N VAL A 61 -5.35 -7.46 -7.70
CA VAL A 61 -4.08 -7.75 -8.37
C VAL A 61 -2.90 -7.64 -7.40
N ARG A 62 -3.06 -6.81 -6.36
CA ARG A 62 -2.09 -6.63 -5.29
C ARG A 62 -2.79 -6.29 -3.98
N SER A 63 -2.23 -6.74 -2.86
CA SER A 63 -2.70 -6.38 -1.53
C SER A 63 -1.50 -6.07 -0.64
N ASP A 64 -1.48 -4.88 -0.06
CA ASP A 64 -0.43 -4.42 0.84
C ASP A 64 -1.01 -3.99 2.18
N ARG A 65 -0.23 -4.11 3.25
CA ARG A 65 -0.58 -3.54 4.55
C ARG A 65 -0.10 -2.11 4.65
N VAL A 66 -0.95 -1.26 5.19
CA VAL A 66 -0.61 0.13 5.53
C VAL A 66 0.41 0.09 6.65
N HIS A 67 1.55 0.75 6.44
CA HIS A 67 2.60 0.81 7.44
C HIS A 67 2.46 2.08 8.29
N ALA A 68 2.75 1.99 9.59
CA ALA A 68 2.77 3.14 10.50
C ALA A 68 3.82 4.20 10.13
N SER A 69 4.76 3.82 9.27
CA SER A 69 5.81 4.64 8.70
C SER A 69 6.07 4.21 7.26
N GLU A 70 6.63 5.11 6.46
CA GLU A 70 7.05 4.87 5.06
C GLU A 70 8.10 3.74 4.92
N ARG A 71 8.68 3.33 6.05
CA ARG A 71 9.66 2.25 6.13
C ARG A 71 9.03 1.07 6.86
N PRO A 72 9.19 -0.17 6.35
CA PRO A 72 8.91 -1.34 7.16
C PRO A 72 9.80 -1.26 8.41
N LEU A 73 9.16 -1.13 9.57
CA LEU A 73 9.88 -1.32 10.83
C LEU A 73 10.45 -2.73 10.79
N ALA A 74 11.71 -2.90 11.17
CA ALA A 74 12.31 -4.22 11.34
C ALA A 74 11.69 -4.88 12.59
N VAL A 75 10.41 -5.25 12.49
CA VAL A 75 9.71 -6.00 13.52
C VAL A 75 10.05 -7.47 13.32
N VAL A 76 10.76 -8.02 14.31
CA VAL A 76 10.98 -9.46 14.43
C VAL A 76 9.60 -10.13 14.56
N PRO A 77 9.31 -11.24 13.86
CA PRO A 77 8.07 -11.97 14.06
C PRO A 77 7.89 -12.30 15.54
N ARG A 78 6.72 -11.99 16.09
CA ARG A 78 6.37 -12.39 17.46
C ARG A 78 6.37 -13.92 17.48
N ALA A 79 7.21 -14.52 18.33
CA ALA A 79 7.27 -15.97 18.50
C ALA A 79 5.85 -16.50 18.80
N ALA A 80 5.45 -17.53 18.04
CA ALA A 80 4.18 -18.22 18.17
C ALA A 80 4.15 -19.10 19.44
#